data_AF-A0A377XFV2-F1
#
_entry.id   AF-A0A377XFV2-F1
#
_cell.length_a   1.000
_cell.length_b   1.000
_cell.length_c   1.000
_cell.angle_alpha   90.00
_cell.angle_beta   90.00
_cell.angle_gamma   90.00
#
_symmetry.space_group_name_H-M   'P 1'
#
loop_
_entity.id
_entity.type
_entity.pdbx_description
1 polymer ?
#
loop_
_entity_poly.entity_id
_entity_poly.type
_entity_poly.pdbx_seq_one_letter_code
_entity_poly.pdbx_strand_id
1 'polypeptide(L)'
;MLSQENQQVFVLNGIQTMSGYVYNLGNELTSMHGLVDMVRLSPMGNETFAMLEAFRANENGAAPLDLTSNSDCNGYWKRLPGLVLQA
;
A
#
# COMPACT_ATOMS: atom_id res chain seq x y z
N MET A 1 11.64 17.29 -0.52
CA MET A 1 11.69 17.59 0.94
C MET A 1 11.93 16.25 1.62
N LEU A 2 12.66 16.23 2.73
CA LEU A 2 12.94 14.98 3.45
C LEU A 2 12.24 14.99 4.82
N SER A 3 11.81 13.83 5.29
CA SER A 3 11.34 13.63 6.67
C SER A 3 12.49 13.73 7.67
N GLN A 4 12.19 13.64 8.98
CA GLN A 4 13.23 13.59 10.03
C GLN A 4 14.13 12.36 9.89
N GLU A 5 13.60 11.29 9.31
CA GLU A 5 14.27 10.03 8.98
C GLU A 5 14.91 10.05 7.58
N ASN A 6 15.07 11.22 6.97
CA ASN A 6 15.70 11.42 5.67
C ASN A 6 14.97 10.71 4.49
N GLN A 7 13.66 10.49 4.60
CA GLN A 7 12.84 9.88 3.55
C GLN A 7 12.22 10.93 2.64
N GLN A 8 12.13 10.65 1.33
CA GLN A 8 11.50 11.55 0.38
C GLN A 8 10.02 11.75 0.73
N VAL A 9 9.61 13.01 0.85
CA VAL A 9 8.21 13.42 1.01
C VAL A 9 7.88 14.55 0.04
N PHE A 10 6.60 14.69 -0.28
CA PHE A 10 6.08 15.75 -1.11
C PHE A 10 5.08 16.61 -0.34
N VAL A 11 5.03 17.91 -0.67
CA VAL A 11 4.08 18.85 -0.09
C VAL A 11 3.01 19.16 -1.12
N LEU A 12 1.76 18.93 -0.74
CA LEU A 12 0.57 19.20 -1.53
C LEU A 12 -0.12 20.45 -0.98
N ASN A 13 -0.46 21.40 -1.86
CA ASN A 13 -1.06 22.70 -1.53
C ASN A 13 -0.30 23.54 -0.48
N GLY A 14 0.99 23.30 -0.27
CA GLY A 14 1.85 24.05 0.66
C GLY A 14 1.75 23.64 2.14
N ILE A 15 0.84 22.75 2.52
CA ILE A 15 0.64 22.35 3.93
C ILE A 15 0.52 20.84 4.17
N GLN A 16 0.17 20.04 3.16
CA GLN A 16 -0.04 18.60 3.32
C GLN A 16 1.24 17.84 2.97
N THR A 17 1.88 17.18 3.92
CA THR A 17 3.05 16.32 3.65
C THR A 17 2.61 14.89 3.42
N MET A 18 3.09 14.29 2.32
CA MET A 18 2.73 12.94 1.87
C MET A 18 3.99 12.18 1.45
N SER A 19 3.95 10.84 1.50
CA SER A 19 5.14 9.99 1.39
C SER A 19 5.62 9.64 -0.01
N GLY A 20 4.73 9.68 -1.01
CA GLY A 20 5.04 9.23 -2.38
C GLY A 20 4.92 7.72 -2.57
N TYR A 21 4.76 6.96 -1.49
CA TYR A 21 4.75 5.50 -1.51
C TYR A 21 3.32 4.99 -1.70
N VAL A 22 3.19 3.83 -2.34
CA VAL A 22 1.90 3.16 -2.54
C VAL A 22 1.56 2.39 -1.27
N TYR A 23 0.53 2.83 -0.55
CA TYR A 23 0.08 2.11 0.63
C TYR A 23 -0.71 0.87 0.22
N ASN A 24 -0.09 -0.31 0.29
CA ASN A 24 -0.59 -1.54 -0.30
C ASN A 24 -0.79 -2.62 0.77
N LEU A 25 -2.04 -3.01 0.95
CA LEU A 25 -2.46 -4.02 1.91
C LEU A 25 -2.99 -5.28 1.23
N GLY A 26 -2.68 -5.51 -0.05
CA GLY A 26 -3.20 -6.65 -0.79
C GLY A 26 -2.80 -8.02 -0.23
N ASN A 27 -1.73 -8.09 0.58
CA ASN A 27 -1.32 -9.31 1.30
C ASN A 27 -1.98 -9.47 2.67
N GLU A 28 -2.78 -8.49 3.10
CA GLU A 28 -3.44 -8.44 4.41
C GLU A 28 -4.94 -8.78 4.32
N LEU A 29 -5.45 -9.17 3.15
CA LEU A 29 -6.89 -9.39 2.94
C LEU A 29 -7.50 -10.38 3.93
N THR A 30 -6.81 -11.49 4.20
CA THR A 30 -7.27 -12.47 5.18
C THR A 30 -7.34 -11.88 6.59
N SER A 31 -6.40 -11.00 6.97
CA SER A 31 -6.37 -10.38 8.30
C SER A 31 -7.44 -9.30 8.47
N MET A 32 -7.99 -8.79 7.36
CA MET A 32 -9.04 -7.77 7.36
C MET A 32 -10.46 -8.31 7.56
N HIS A 33 -10.68 -9.62 7.44
CA HIS A 33 -12.01 -10.20 7.59
C HIS A 33 -12.65 -9.85 8.94
N GLY A 34 -13.82 -9.20 8.90
CA GLY A 34 -14.55 -8.76 10.08
C GLY A 34 -14.01 -7.48 10.74
N LEU A 35 -12.95 -6.87 10.20
CA LEU A 35 -12.38 -5.60 10.68
C LEU A 35 -12.72 -4.41 9.79
N VAL A 36 -12.96 -4.64 8.49
CA VAL A 36 -13.23 -3.59 7.51
C VAL A 36 -14.47 -3.93 6.68
N ASP A 37 -15.21 -2.89 6.28
CA ASP A 37 -16.39 -3.06 5.41
C ASP A 37 -16.00 -3.13 3.93
N MET A 38 -14.92 -2.45 3.55
CA MET A 38 -14.52 -2.28 2.15
C MET A 38 -13.01 -2.18 2.00
N VAL A 39 -12.49 -2.75 0.92
CA VAL A 39 -11.13 -2.50 0.42
C VAL A 39 -11.24 -1.64 -0.83
N ARG A 40 -10.42 -0.58 -0.90
CA ARG A 40 -10.39 0.34 -2.04
C ARG A 40 -9.11 0.17 -2.84
N LEU A 41 -9.26 -0.03 -4.14
CA LEU A 41 -8.19 0.08 -5.11
C LEU A 41 -8.22 1.46 -5.75
N SER A 42 -7.07 2.12 -5.84
CA SER A 42 -6.91 3.42 -6.50
C SER A 42 -6.29 3.19 -7.88
N PRO A 43 -7.04 3.37 -8.98
CA PRO A 43 -6.49 3.17 -10.33
C PRO A 43 -5.41 4.19 -10.68
N MET A 44 -4.36 3.73 -11.33
CA MET A 44 -3.26 4.57 -11.85
C MET A 44 -3.22 4.64 -13.39
N GLY A 45 -3.87 3.68 -14.06
CA GLY A 45 -3.83 3.50 -15.51
C GLY A 45 -4.34 2.10 -15.91
N ASN A 46 -4.14 1.71 -17.16
CA ASN A 46 -4.59 0.41 -17.69
C ASN A 46 -3.90 -0.78 -16.99
N GLU A 47 -2.71 -0.59 -16.44
CA GLU A 47 -2.00 -1.57 -15.60
C GLU A 47 -2.81 -1.99 -14.36
N THR A 48 -3.79 -1.17 -13.95
CA THR A 48 -4.69 -1.48 -12.83
C THR A 48 -5.52 -2.75 -13.10
N PHE A 49 -5.78 -3.12 -14.35
CA PHE A 49 -6.50 -4.36 -14.65
C PHE A 49 -5.71 -5.60 -14.25
N ALA A 50 -4.41 -5.63 -14.54
CA ALA A 50 -3.54 -6.73 -14.10
C ALA A 50 -3.42 -6.78 -12.57
N MET A 51 -3.35 -5.60 -11.93
CA MET A 51 -3.37 -5.51 -10.46
C MET A 51 -4.68 -6.06 -9.90
N LEU A 52 -5.84 -5.73 -10.48
CA LEU A 52 -7.14 -6.21 -10.03
C LEU A 52 -7.25 -7.74 -10.13
N GLU A 53 -6.72 -8.34 -11.20
CA GLU A 53 -6.65 -9.79 -11.35
C GLU A 53 -5.78 -10.42 -10.26
N ALA A 54 -4.58 -9.89 -10.02
CA ALA A 54 -3.68 -10.37 -8.98
C ALA A 54 -4.28 -10.20 -7.57
N PHE A 55 -4.92 -9.06 -7.30
CA PHE A 55 -5.60 -8.78 -6.05
C PHE A 55 -6.71 -9.79 -5.77
N ARG A 56 -7.55 -10.08 -6.77
CA ARG A 56 -8.61 -11.10 -6.64
C ARG A 56 -8.05 -12.50 -6.45
N ALA A 57 -6.98 -12.85 -7.16
CA ALA A 57 -6.31 -14.15 -6.98
C ALA A 57 -5.77 -14.33 -5.55
N ASN A 58 -5.38 -13.23 -4.90
CA ASN A 58 -4.89 -13.22 -3.52
C ASN A 58 -5.98 -13.02 -2.45
N GLU A 59 -7.27 -13.04 -2.79
CA GLU A 59 -8.36 -12.76 -1.83
C GLU A 59 -8.26 -13.62 -0.55
N ASN A 60 -7.85 -14.88 -0.70
CA ASN A 60 -7.66 -15.82 0.40
C ASN A 60 -6.20 -16.00 0.85
N GLY A 61 -5.28 -15.15 0.37
CA GLY A 61 -3.85 -15.21 0.69
C GLY A 61 -3.05 -16.29 -0.06
N ALA A 62 -3.62 -16.92 -1.09
CA ALA A 62 -3.01 -18.03 -1.82
C ALA A 62 -2.06 -17.60 -2.97
N ALA A 63 -2.04 -16.31 -3.31
CA ALA A 63 -1.24 -15.76 -4.40
C ALA A 63 -0.64 -14.40 -4.01
N PRO A 64 0.30 -14.36 -3.04
CA PRO A 64 0.80 -13.10 -2.49
C PRO A 64 1.33 -12.16 -3.58
N LEU A 65 0.97 -10.89 -3.46
CA LEU A 65 1.48 -9.82 -4.33
C LEU A 65 2.94 -9.55 -4.01
N ASP A 66 3.75 -9.33 -5.04
CA ASP A 66 5.09 -8.78 -4.89
C ASP A 66 5.02 -7.28 -4.64
N LEU A 67 5.29 -6.89 -3.39
CA LEU A 67 5.30 -5.50 -2.94
C LEU A 67 6.70 -4.86 -3.01
N THR A 68 7.75 -5.64 -3.30
CA THR A 68 9.13 -5.14 -3.31
C THR A 68 9.51 -4.47 -4.63
N SER A 69 8.80 -4.81 -5.70
CA SER A 69 9.05 -4.31 -7.04
C SER A 69 8.64 -2.83 -7.25
N ASN A 70 7.80 -2.26 -6.37
CA ASN A 70 7.49 -0.82 -6.39
C ASN A 70 7.82 -0.17 -5.04
N SER A 71 7.65 1.14 -4.95
CA SER A 71 7.73 1.89 -3.70
C SER A 71 6.46 1.70 -2.84
N ASP A 72 6.09 0.45 -2.57
CA ASP A 72 4.96 0.09 -1.71
C ASP A 72 5.33 0.21 -0.22
N CYS A 73 4.33 0.43 0.64
CA CYS A 73 4.48 0.35 2.09
C CYS A 73 3.21 -0.19 2.76
N ASN A 74 3.38 -0.80 3.94
CA ASN A 74 2.29 -1.33 4.77
C ASN A 74 2.53 -1.16 6.28
N GLY A 75 3.57 -0.41 6.65
CA GLY A 75 4.04 -0.32 8.04
C GLY A 75 2.97 0.14 9.01
N TYR A 76 2.15 1.13 8.64
CA TYR A 76 1.11 1.65 9.55
C TYR A 76 0.12 0.56 10.00
N TRP A 77 -0.35 -0.30 9.08
CA TRP A 77 -1.22 -1.45 9.40
C TRP A 77 -0.52 -2.43 10.34
N LYS A 78 0.77 -2.69 10.09
CA LYS A 78 1.61 -3.59 10.89
C LYS A 78 2.15 -2.95 12.18
N ARG A 79 1.71 -1.75 12.57
CA ARG A 79 2.18 -1.00 13.75
C ARG A 79 3.69 -0.69 13.71
N LEU A 80 4.20 -0.45 12.52
CA LEU A 80 5.57 -0.02 12.21
C LEU A 80 5.56 1.41 11.66
N PRO A 81 6.73 2.06 11.50
CA PRO A 81 6.79 3.35 10.81
C PRO A 81 6.11 3.29 9.44
N GLY A 82 5.30 4.29 9.12
CA GLY A 82 4.32 4.19 8.01
C GLY A 82 4.91 3.93 6.63
N LEU A 83 6.19 4.27 6.41
CA LEU A 83 6.89 4.12 5.13
C LEU A 83 7.69 2.83 5.00
N VAL A 84 7.67 2.00 6.04
CA VAL A 84 8.29 0.69 6.00
C VAL A 84 7.41 -0.26 5.20
N LEU A 85 8.06 -1.09 4.38
CA LEU A 85 7.49 -2.30 3.84
C LEU A 85 7.96 -3.49 4.69
N GLN A 86 7.01 -4.25 5.19
CA GLN A 86 7.26 -5.52 5.88
C GLN A 86 6.59 -6.64 5.07
N ALA A 87 7.39 -7.60 4.62
CA ALA A 87 6.90 -8.85 4.03
C ALA A 87 5.97 -9.56 5.01
#